data_AF-A0A7W2AU35-F1
#
_entry.id   AF-A0A7W2AU35-F1
#
_cell.length_a   1.000
_cell.length_b   1.000
_cell.length_c   1.000
_cell.angle_alpha   90.00
_cell.angle_beta   90.00
_cell.angle_gamma   90.00
#
_symmetry.space_group_name_H-M   'P 1'
#
loop_
_entity.id
_entity.type
_entity.pdbx_description
1 polymer ?
#
loop_
_entity_poly.entity_id
_entity_poly.type
_entity_poly.pdbx_seq_one_letter_code
_entity_poly.pdbx_strand_id
1 'polypeptide(L)'
;MKNSSPHLGLLLPAWVIPGSAHVLMGEKLRGWAILVLINGLWIAGVLLSDFEAISRSFNPYLFWLSSGCGLTPIVEMTLSPAADNVMHGLASVNTYKDVSRFNDTGVHMACFAGLLNLLAMLDVADRVVAPQSDESQQ
;
A
#
# COMPACT_ATOMS: atom_id res chain seq x y z
N MET A 1 -26.59 4.77 -16.11
CA MET A 1 -25.43 4.27 -15.35
C MET A 1 -24.51 3.60 -16.37
N LYS A 2 -23.26 4.08 -16.52
CA LYS A 2 -22.39 3.70 -17.63
C LYS A 2 -21.84 2.30 -17.40
N ASN A 3 -22.31 1.31 -18.17
CA ASN A 3 -21.72 -0.02 -18.25
C ASN A 3 -20.27 0.13 -18.71
N SER A 4 -19.34 0.17 -17.76
CA SER A 4 -17.93 0.06 -18.06
C SER A 4 -17.62 -1.42 -18.00
N SER A 5 -17.46 -2.05 -19.17
CA SER A 5 -16.96 -3.42 -19.26
C SER A 5 -15.73 -3.56 -18.35
N PRO A 6 -15.57 -4.68 -17.64
CA PRO A 6 -14.37 -4.92 -16.85
C PRO A 6 -13.18 -4.89 -17.80
N HIS A 7 -12.40 -3.82 -17.75
CA HIS A 7 -11.26 -3.58 -18.61
C HIS A 7 -10.00 -3.69 -17.77
N LEU A 8 -8.96 -4.28 -18.35
CA LEU A 8 -7.66 -4.48 -17.70
C LEU A 8 -7.07 -3.17 -17.14
N GLY A 9 -7.47 -2.02 -17.69
CA GLY A 9 -7.11 -0.69 -17.20
C GLY A 9 -7.54 -0.36 -15.77
N LEU A 10 -8.45 -1.13 -15.15
CA LEU A 10 -8.81 -1.02 -13.74
C LEU A 10 -7.68 -1.45 -12.78
N LEU A 11 -6.68 -2.19 -13.27
CA LEU A 11 -5.53 -2.63 -12.47
C LEU A 11 -4.58 -1.47 -12.13
N LEU A 12 -4.49 -0.45 -12.99
CA LEU A 12 -3.67 0.74 -12.73
C LEU A 12 -4.16 1.55 -11.51
N PRO A 13 -5.44 1.97 -11.43
CA PRO A 13 -5.93 2.63 -10.24
C PRO A 13 -5.90 1.69 -9.02
N ALA A 14 -6.21 0.38 -9.19
CA ALA A 14 -6.10 -0.61 -8.12
C ALA A 14 -4.71 -0.63 -7.48
N TRP A 15 -3.66 -0.51 -8.31
CA TRP A 15 -2.28 -0.46 -7.85
C TRP A 15 -1.94 0.86 -7.17
N VAL A 16 -2.32 2.00 -7.77
CA VAL A 16 -1.95 3.34 -7.29
C VAL A 16 -2.62 3.70 -5.97
N ILE A 17 -3.91 3.39 -5.83
CA ILE A 17 -4.69 3.64 -4.60
C ILE A 17 -5.43 2.35 -4.24
N PRO A 18 -5.06 1.70 -3.11
CA PRO A 18 -5.76 0.53 -2.62
C PRO A 18 -7.27 0.78 -2.51
N GLY A 19 -8.08 -0.11 -3.08
CA GLY A 19 -9.54 -0.04 -3.03
C GLY A 19 -10.21 0.90 -4.06
N SER A 20 -9.45 1.68 -4.84
CA SER A 20 -10.02 2.57 -5.86
C SER A 20 -10.70 1.82 -7.02
N ALA A 21 -10.21 0.62 -7.37
CA ALA A 21 -10.83 -0.21 -8.39
C ALA A 21 -12.22 -0.72 -7.99
N HIS A 22 -12.43 -1.10 -6.73
CA HIS A 22 -13.76 -1.50 -6.23
C HIS A 22 -14.74 -0.32 -6.21
N VAL A 23 -14.26 0.90 -5.94
CA VAL A 23 -15.09 2.12 -6.08
C VAL A 23 -15.51 2.33 -7.54
N LEU A 24 -14.61 2.14 -8.49
CA LEU A 24 -14.89 2.25 -9.93
C LEU A 24 -15.83 1.14 -10.44
N MET A 25 -15.81 -0.04 -9.81
CA MET A 25 -16.76 -1.14 -10.08
C MET A 25 -18.15 -0.91 -9.45
N GLY A 26 -18.34 0.16 -8.66
CA GLY A 26 -19.62 0.49 -8.01
C GLY A 26 -19.78 -0.07 -6.58
N GLU A 27 -18.83 -0.88 -6.11
CA GLU A 27 -18.82 -1.46 -4.76
C GLU A 27 -18.18 -0.49 -3.73
N LYS A 28 -18.85 0.65 -3.49
CA LYS A 28 -18.30 1.75 -2.68
C LYS A 28 -17.86 1.34 -1.27
N LEU A 29 -18.67 0.55 -0.55
CA LEU A 29 -18.37 0.15 0.83
C LEU A 29 -17.10 -0.71 0.90
N ARG A 30 -16.97 -1.68 -0.02
CA ARG A 30 -15.82 -2.57 -0.11
C ARG A 30 -14.55 -1.80 -0.49
N GLY A 31 -14.66 -0.89 -1.47
CA GLY A 31 -13.54 -0.03 -1.86
C GLY A 31 -13.04 0.84 -0.71
N TRP A 32 -13.93 1.47 0.04
CA TRP A 32 -13.56 2.26 1.23
C TRP A 32 -12.95 1.41 2.34
N ALA A 33 -13.48 0.22 2.61
CA ALA A 33 -12.92 -0.68 3.61
C ALA A 33 -11.48 -1.10 3.25
N ILE A 34 -11.24 -1.49 2.00
CA ILE A 34 -9.92 -1.87 1.49
C ILE A 34 -8.96 -0.68 1.57
N LEU A 35 -9.41 0.51 1.17
CA LEU A 35 -8.61 1.73 1.24
C LEU A 35 -8.16 2.04 2.67
N VAL A 36 -9.10 2.08 3.62
CA VAL A 36 -8.83 2.44 5.02
C VAL A 36 -7.95 1.38 5.69
N LEU A 37 -8.23 0.10 5.47
CA LEU A 37 -7.50 -0.98 6.11
C LEU A 37 -6.05 -1.06 5.61
N ILE A 38 -5.84 -1.03 4.29
CA ILE A 38 -4.50 -1.15 3.71
C ILE A 38 -3.67 0.10 4.00
N ASN A 39 -4.23 1.31 3.80
CA ASN A 39 -3.49 2.54 4.09
C ASN A 39 -3.27 2.71 5.59
N GLY A 40 -4.23 2.35 6.44
CA GLY A 40 -4.07 2.42 7.90
C GLY A 40 -2.96 1.50 8.40
N LEU A 41 -2.93 0.25 7.90
CA LEU A 41 -1.90 -0.73 8.26
C LEU A 41 -0.52 -0.30 7.74
N TRP A 42 -0.48 0.26 6.53
CA TRP A 42 0.75 0.79 5.94
C TRP A 42 1.29 1.99 6.73
N ILE A 43 0.47 3.01 7.00
CA ILE A 43 0.87 4.19 7.79
C ILE A 43 1.33 3.76 9.19
N ALA A 44 0.59 2.87 9.85
CA ALA A 44 0.98 2.35 11.16
C ALA A 44 2.33 1.63 11.11
N GLY A 45 2.55 0.77 10.10
CA GLY A 45 3.81 0.05 9.92
C GLY A 45 5.01 0.96 9.66
N VAL A 46 4.80 2.01 8.85
CA VAL A 46 5.83 3.02 8.55
C VAL A 46 6.20 3.83 9.78
N LEU A 47 5.22 4.26 10.56
CA LEU A 47 5.46 5.02 11.79
C LEU A 47 6.12 4.15 12.87
N LEU A 48 5.73 2.88 12.99
CA LEU A 48 6.34 1.96 13.97
C LEU A 48 7.78 1.57 13.63
N SER A 49 8.14 1.64 12.34
CA SER A 49 9.48 1.33 11.83
C SER A 49 10.38 2.54 11.70
N ASP A 50 10.00 3.70 12.25
CA ASP A 50 10.76 4.96 12.10
C ASP A 50 11.16 5.23 10.64
N PHE A 51 10.23 4.96 9.71
CA PHE A 51 10.42 5.08 8.26
C PHE A 51 11.45 4.12 7.63
N GLU A 52 12.04 3.18 8.40
CA GLU A 52 12.95 2.18 7.86
C GLU A 52 12.27 1.24 6.86
N ALA A 53 10.96 0.97 7.02
CA ALA A 53 10.20 0.13 6.09
C ALA A 53 10.13 0.72 4.66
N ILE A 54 10.34 2.03 4.49
CA ILE A 54 10.34 2.72 3.20
C ILE A 54 11.76 3.13 2.78
N SER A 55 12.78 2.81 3.56
CA SER A 55 14.15 3.20 3.24
C SER A 55 14.84 2.21 2.31
N ARG A 56 15.19 2.64 1.09
CA ARG A 56 16.02 1.84 0.18
C ARG A 56 17.43 1.58 0.70
N SER A 57 17.96 2.47 1.53
CA SER A 57 19.35 2.40 2.01
C SER A 57 19.56 1.32 3.06
N PHE A 58 18.51 0.99 3.83
CA PHE A 58 18.55 -0.07 4.84
C PHE A 58 18.21 -1.44 4.25
N ASN A 59 17.08 -1.58 3.55
CA ASN A 59 16.61 -2.87 3.04
C ASN A 59 15.90 -2.75 1.68
N PRO A 60 16.63 -2.85 0.55
CA PRO A 60 16.06 -2.62 -0.78
C PRO A 60 14.95 -3.61 -1.14
N TYR A 61 15.01 -4.85 -0.67
CA TYR A 61 13.99 -5.86 -0.95
C TYR A 61 12.65 -5.56 -0.24
N LEU A 62 12.70 -5.16 1.03
CA LEU A 62 11.51 -4.81 1.81
C LEU A 62 10.86 -3.53 1.30
N PHE A 63 11.67 -2.59 0.82
CA PHE A 63 11.19 -1.40 0.13
C PHE A 63 10.32 -1.76 -1.08
N TRP A 64 10.79 -2.64 -1.97
CA TRP A 64 10.03 -3.06 -3.14
C TRP A 64 8.78 -3.86 -2.75
N LEU A 65 8.85 -4.65 -1.68
CA LEU A 65 7.71 -5.39 -1.17
C LEU A 65 6.62 -4.44 -0.63
N SER A 66 7.01 -3.37 0.08
CA SER A 66 6.10 -2.31 0.54
C SER A 66 5.56 -1.45 -0.62
N SER A 67 6.30 -1.35 -1.74
CA SER A 67 5.81 -0.72 -2.98
C SER A 67 4.64 -1.46 -3.64
N GLY A 68 4.32 -2.67 -3.18
CA GLY A 68 3.07 -3.36 -3.49
C GLY A 68 1.82 -2.56 -3.14
N CYS A 69 1.89 -1.62 -2.20
CA CYS A 69 0.83 -0.64 -1.88
C CYS A 69 0.76 0.56 -2.85
N GLY A 70 1.46 0.53 -3.98
CA GLY A 70 1.43 1.58 -4.99
C GLY A 70 2.46 2.67 -4.75
N LEU A 71 1.99 3.86 -4.31
CA LEU A 71 2.76 5.10 -4.31
C LEU A 71 3.89 5.20 -3.27
N THR A 72 4.18 4.12 -2.53
CA THR A 72 5.23 4.00 -1.53
C THR A 72 6.57 4.63 -1.95
N PRO A 73 7.08 4.46 -3.20
CA PRO A 73 8.32 5.09 -3.65
C PRO A 73 8.25 6.62 -3.78
N ILE A 74 7.06 7.16 -4.11
CA ILE A 74 6.85 8.61 -4.20
C ILE A 74 6.75 9.21 -2.79
N VAL A 75 6.18 8.46 -1.84
CA VAL A 75 6.19 8.85 -0.43
C VAL A 75 7.62 8.87 0.10
N GLU A 76 8.46 7.87 -0.20
CA GLU A 76 9.90 7.93 0.13
C GLU A 76 10.55 9.21 -0.41
N MET A 77 10.33 9.53 -1.68
CA MET A 77 10.98 10.65 -2.35
C MET A 77 10.54 12.01 -1.81
N THR A 78 9.33 12.12 -1.25
CA THR A 78 8.77 13.36 -0.72
C THR A 78 8.94 13.50 0.79
N LEU A 79 8.81 12.40 1.54
CA LEU A 79 8.99 12.38 2.98
C LEU A 79 10.45 12.18 3.39
N SER A 80 11.33 11.53 2.62
CA SER A 80 12.74 11.38 3.01
C SER A 80 13.46 12.72 3.25
N PRO A 81 13.32 13.77 2.40
CA PRO A 81 13.94 15.06 2.73
C PRO A 81 13.28 15.75 3.94
N ALA A 82 12.00 15.52 4.23
CA ALA A 82 11.32 16.10 5.40
C ALA A 82 11.63 15.33 6.69
N ALA A 83 11.68 14.01 6.62
CA ALA A 83 12.06 13.10 7.69
C ALA A 83 13.53 13.28 8.03
N ASP A 84 14.42 13.41 7.05
CA ASP A 84 15.83 13.70 7.29
C ASP A 84 16.03 15.05 7.97
N ASN A 85 15.24 16.09 7.63
CA ASN A 85 15.34 17.39 8.28
C ASN A 85 14.81 17.39 9.73
N VAL A 86 13.69 16.69 9.99
CA VAL A 86 13.14 16.52 11.35
C VAL A 86 14.05 15.62 12.19
N MET A 87 14.55 14.53 11.61
CA MET A 87 15.43 13.58 12.28
C MET A 87 16.84 14.13 12.46
N HIS A 88 17.43 14.89 11.53
CA HIS A 88 18.72 15.57 11.78
C HIS A 88 18.61 16.61 12.90
N GLY A 89 17.48 17.32 12.98
CA GLY A 89 17.19 18.24 14.09
C GLY A 89 17.13 17.54 15.46
N LEU A 90 16.70 16.28 15.50
CA LEU A 90 16.62 15.45 16.71
C LEU A 90 17.89 14.60 16.96
N ALA A 91 18.61 14.20 15.91
CA ALA A 91 19.76 13.29 15.93
C ALA A 91 21.11 13.98 16.16
N SER A 92 21.17 15.32 16.16
CA SER A 92 22.36 16.08 16.56
C SER A 92 22.84 15.79 18.01
N VAL A 93 22.13 14.95 18.78
CA VAL A 93 22.44 14.66 20.19
C VAL A 93 22.79 13.19 20.47
N ASN A 94 22.65 12.22 19.54
CA ASN A 94 22.97 10.83 19.90
C ASN A 94 23.48 9.96 18.73
N THR A 95 24.77 9.62 18.78
CA THR A 95 25.50 8.80 17.80
C THR A 95 25.33 7.29 18.05
N TYR A 96 24.09 6.84 18.23
CA TYR A 96 23.68 5.45 18.09
C TYR A 96 22.22 5.52 17.65
N LYS A 97 21.93 5.12 16.41
CA LYS A 97 20.55 4.99 15.93
C LYS A 97 19.91 3.85 16.72
N ASP A 98 19.27 4.16 17.84
CA ASP A 98 18.51 3.21 18.62
C ASP A 98 17.37 2.71 17.73
N VAL A 99 17.51 1.50 17.20
CA VAL A 99 16.46 0.84 16.42
C VAL A 99 15.28 0.65 17.38
N SER A 100 14.13 1.25 17.07
CA SER A 100 12.92 1.11 17.87
C SER A 100 12.62 -0.38 18.10
N ARG A 101 12.25 -0.76 19.34
CA ARG A 101 11.92 -2.15 19.70
C ARG A 101 10.78 -2.72 18.85
N PHE A 102 10.00 -1.86 18.21
CA PHE A 102 8.89 -2.22 17.34
C PHE A 102 9.22 -2.17 15.85
N ASN A 103 10.47 -1.91 15.49
CA ASN A 103 10.91 -1.77 14.10
C ASN A 103 10.54 -2.99 13.25
N ASP A 104 10.90 -4.19 13.70
CA ASP A 104 10.56 -5.43 13.01
C ASP A 104 9.05 -5.59 12.85
N THR A 105 8.26 -5.17 13.83
CA THR A 105 6.79 -5.26 13.76
C THR A 105 6.23 -4.26 12.74
N GLY A 106 6.78 -3.05 12.68
CA GLY A 106 6.41 -2.03 11.71
C GLY A 106 6.70 -2.45 10.27
N VAL A 107 7.89 -3.03 10.04
CA VAL A 107 8.30 -3.58 8.74
C VAL A 107 7.36 -4.69 8.28
N HIS A 108 7.00 -5.63 9.17
CA HIS A 108 6.05 -6.69 8.84
C HIS A 108 4.65 -6.15 8.54
N MET A 109 4.17 -5.14 9.29
CA MET A 109 2.87 -4.51 8.99
C MET A 109 2.84 -3.84 7.62
N ALA A 110 3.90 -3.10 7.26
CA ALA A 110 4.02 -2.47 5.94
C ALA A 110 4.09 -3.51 4.81
N CYS A 111 4.74 -4.66 5.07
CA CYS A 111 4.80 -5.79 4.16
C CYS A 111 3.42 -6.45 3.96
N PHE A 112 2.68 -6.73 5.05
CA PHE A 112 1.33 -7.28 4.97
C PHE A 112 0.36 -6.35 4.23
N ALA A 113 0.49 -5.03 4.43
CA ALA A 113 -0.29 -4.06 3.66
C ALA A 113 -0.02 -4.20 2.14
N GLY A 114 1.24 -4.33 1.74
CA GLY A 114 1.64 -4.54 0.34
C GLY A 114 1.04 -5.82 -0.26
N LEU A 115 1.09 -6.92 0.50
CA LEU A 115 0.49 -8.20 0.09
C LEU A 115 -1.04 -8.12 -0.01
N LEU A 116 -1.70 -7.43 0.93
CA LEU A 116 -3.15 -7.22 0.88
C LEU A 116 -3.56 -6.40 -0.34
N ASN A 117 -2.74 -5.41 -0.74
CA ASN A 117 -3.00 -4.67 -1.98
C ASN A 117 -2.88 -5.57 -3.21
N LEU A 118 -1.87 -6.46 -3.25
CA LEU A 118 -1.75 -7.45 -4.32
C LEU A 118 -2.94 -8.41 -4.37
N LEU A 119 -3.44 -8.87 -3.22
CA LEU A 119 -4.65 -9.70 -3.15
C LEU A 119 -5.89 -8.95 -3.66
N ALA A 120 -6.05 -7.67 -3.29
CA ALA A 120 -7.12 -6.83 -3.81
C ALA A 120 -7.03 -6.64 -5.33
N MET A 121 -5.82 -6.51 -5.87
CA MET A 121 -5.58 -6.49 -7.32
C MET A 121 -5.91 -7.82 -7.99
N LEU A 122 -5.56 -8.95 -7.37
CA LEU A 122 -5.89 -10.28 -7.90
C LEU A 122 -7.40 -10.53 -7.92
N ASP A 123 -8.13 -10.12 -6.89
CA ASP A 123 -9.61 -10.17 -6.88
C ASP A 123 -10.21 -9.34 -8.03
N VAL A 124 -9.65 -8.17 -8.32
CA VAL A 124 -10.03 -7.36 -9.49
C VAL A 124 -9.67 -8.05 -10.80
N ALA A 125 -8.47 -8.64 -10.89
CA ALA A 125 -8.01 -9.34 -12.09
C ALA A 125 -8.89 -10.56 -12.40
N ASP A 126 -9.24 -11.35 -11.39
CA ASP A 126 -10.10 -12.52 -11.51
C ASP A 126 -11.48 -12.15 -12.07
N ARG A 127 -12.08 -11.08 -11.53
CA ARG A 127 -13.36 -10.52 -12.02
C ARG A 127 -13.29 -9.98 -13.45
N VAL A 128 -12.11 -9.57 -13.91
CA VAL A 128 -11.90 -9.07 -15.29
C VAL A 128 -11.66 -10.22 -16.27
N VAL A 129 -10.93 -11.25 -15.85
CA VAL A 129 -10.55 -12.41 -16.71
C VAL A 129 -11.70 -13.41 -16.82
N ALA A 130 -12.43 -13.66 -15.74
CA ALA A 130 -13.60 -14.52 -15.69
C ALA A 130 -14.82 -13.70 -15.22
N PRO A 131 -15.35 -12.78 -16.05
CA PRO A 131 -16.64 -12.18 -15.76
C PRO A 131 -17.65 -13.32 -15.70
N GLN A 132 -18.20 -13.58 -14.51
CA GLN A 132 -19.18 -14.64 -14.28
C GLN A 132 -20.19 -14.63 -15.42
N SER A 133 -20.19 -15.67 -16.24
CA SER A 133 -21.31 -15.97 -17.11
C SER A 133 -22.48 -16.24 -16.18
N ASP A 134 -23.40 -15.28 -16.07
CA ASP A 134 -24.73 -15.44 -15.48
C ASP A 134 -25.52 -16.51 -16.27
N GLU A 135 -25.04 -17.76 -16.26
CA GLU A 135 -25.84 -18.94 -16.55
C GLU A 135 -26.56 -19.33 -15.26
N SER A 136 -27.56 -18.53 -14.90
CA SER A 136 -28.73 -18.97 -14.12
C SER A 136 -29.79 -17.86 -14.08
N GLN A 137 -30.10 -17.28 -15.23
CA GLN A 137 -31.44 -16.78 -15.47
C GLN A 137 -32.23 -17.84 -16.26
N GLN A 138 -33.02 -18.64 -15.56
CA GLN A 138 -34.40 -19.00 -15.91
C GLN A 138 -35.06 -19.83 -14.80
#